data_AF-A0A516R1H3-F1
#
_entry.id   AF-A0A516R1H3-F1
#
_cell.length_a   1.000
_cell.length_b   1.000
_cell.length_c   1.000
_cell.angle_alpha   90.00
_cell.angle_beta   90.00
_cell.angle_gamma   90.00
#
_symmetry.space_group_name_H-M   'P 1'
#
loop_
_entity.id
_entity.type
_entity.pdbx_description
1 polymer ?
#
loop_
_entity_poly.entity_id
_entity_poly.type
_entity_poly.pdbx_seq_one_letter_code
_entity_poly.pdbx_strand_id
1 'polypeptide(L)'
;MTFNIGSQQGNINNVAGNQTIHGGQRGEFTAAPDPRALLGVLRTELNRVGLPPDTARQVNDEVVSLDAELGSLTPDRPAVAQRLVQITRLLASTGAVVTAGGALAGVLSSFAGWLGPIGDSVLRAISR
;
A
#
# COMPACT_ATOMS: atom_id res chain seq x y z
N MET A 1 -33.42 22.77 -5.22
CA MET A 1 -33.44 21.29 -5.24
C MET A 1 -32.43 20.82 -4.20
N THR A 2 -32.89 20.16 -3.14
CA THR A 2 -32.09 19.85 -1.94
C THR A 2 -31.58 18.42 -2.01
N PHE A 3 -30.26 18.22 -1.88
CA PHE A 3 -29.64 16.90 -1.75
C PHE A 3 -29.09 16.74 -0.32
N ASN A 4 -29.67 15.80 0.42
CA ASN A 4 -29.22 15.40 1.75
C ASN A 4 -28.02 14.45 1.63
N ILE A 5 -26.89 14.81 2.24
CA ILE A 5 -25.75 13.89 2.44
C ILE A 5 -25.77 13.45 3.90
N GLY A 6 -26.13 12.20 4.14
CA GLY A 6 -25.96 11.54 5.43
C GLY A 6 -24.48 11.27 5.70
N SER A 7 -24.00 11.81 6.82
CA SER A 7 -22.78 11.46 7.59
C SER A 7 -21.56 10.94 6.79
N GLN A 8 -20.59 11.82 6.53
CA GLN A 8 -19.23 11.42 6.19
C GLN A 8 -18.33 11.62 7.40
N GLN A 9 -17.86 10.53 8.01
CA GLN A 9 -16.81 10.53 9.00
C GLN A 9 -15.58 9.82 8.42
N GLY A 10 -14.53 10.59 8.19
CA GLY A 10 -13.22 10.12 7.74
C GLY A 10 -12.42 11.31 7.25
N ASN A 11 -11.37 11.68 7.98
CA ASN A 11 -10.57 12.87 7.71
C ASN A 11 -9.83 12.71 6.37
N ILE A 12 -10.36 13.29 5.29
CA ILE A 12 -9.72 13.31 3.95
C ILE A 12 -8.65 14.40 3.98
N ASN A 13 -7.39 14.03 4.26
CA ASN A 13 -6.27 14.94 4.09
C ASN A 13 -5.91 15.03 2.59
N ASN A 14 -6.43 16.08 1.97
CA ASN A 14 -6.22 16.47 0.60
C ASN A 14 -4.95 17.34 0.51
N VAL A 15 -3.89 16.85 -0.13
CA VAL A 15 -2.68 17.66 -0.41
C VAL A 15 -2.44 17.65 -1.92
N ALA A 16 -2.79 18.79 -2.55
CA ALA A 16 -2.65 19.15 -3.96
C ALA A 16 -3.54 18.37 -4.96
N GLY A 17 -4.59 19.07 -5.43
CA GLY A 17 -5.64 18.64 -6.37
C GLY A 17 -5.16 17.68 -7.45
N ASN A 18 -5.83 16.57 -7.71
CA ASN A 18 -7.21 16.48 -8.21
C ASN A 18 -7.86 15.19 -7.67
N GLN A 19 -9.08 15.27 -7.15
CA GLN A 19 -9.77 14.10 -6.58
C GLN A 19 -10.92 13.66 -7.49
N THR A 20 -10.87 12.43 -7.98
CA THR A 20 -12.05 11.75 -8.55
C THR A 20 -12.20 10.43 -7.81
N ILE A 21 -13.30 10.30 -7.07
CA ILE A 21 -13.74 9.03 -6.48
C ILE A 21 -15.01 8.63 -7.22
N HIS A 22 -14.94 7.53 -7.96
CA HIS A 22 -16.12 6.77 -8.34
C HIS A 22 -15.91 5.31 -7.97
N GLY A 23 -16.87 4.79 -7.21
CA GLY A 23 -16.91 3.41 -6.78
C GLY A 23 -16.99 2.47 -7.97
N GLY A 24 -16.19 1.41 -7.89
CA GLY A 24 -16.14 0.33 -8.87
C GLY A 24 -15.42 0.72 -10.15
N GLN A 25 -14.65 -0.23 -10.68
CA GLN A 25 -14.16 -0.28 -12.07
C GLN A 25 -13.02 0.71 -12.42
N ARG A 26 -11.80 0.15 -12.43
CA ARG A 26 -10.59 0.60 -13.15
C ARG A 26 -10.22 2.07 -12.94
N GLY A 27 -9.44 2.31 -11.88
CA GLY A 27 -8.77 3.61 -11.67
C GLY A 27 -7.86 3.95 -12.83
N GLU A 28 -8.19 5.02 -13.53
CA GLU A 28 -7.34 5.70 -14.49
C GLU A 28 -6.16 6.33 -13.72
N PHE A 29 -4.96 5.76 -13.89
CA PHE A 29 -3.73 6.19 -13.22
C PHE A 29 -3.20 7.51 -13.83
N THR A 30 -3.89 8.63 -13.63
CA THR A 30 -3.41 9.96 -14.03
C THR A 30 -2.74 10.68 -12.86
N ALA A 31 -1.62 10.10 -12.41
CA ALA A 31 -0.54 10.62 -11.57
C ALA A 31 0.06 9.39 -10.86
N ALA A 32 1.38 9.23 -10.86
CA ALA A 32 1.99 8.18 -10.06
C ALA A 32 1.60 8.40 -8.58
N PRO A 33 0.94 7.44 -7.92
CA PRO A 33 0.48 7.62 -6.55
C PRO A 33 1.66 7.95 -5.62
N ASP A 34 1.46 8.91 -4.72
CA ASP A 34 2.45 9.30 -3.71
C ASP A 34 2.80 8.07 -2.84
N PRO A 35 4.08 7.63 -2.81
CA PRO A 35 4.49 6.47 -2.04
C PRO A 35 4.24 6.62 -0.53
N ARG A 36 4.19 7.84 0.01
CA ARG A 36 3.83 8.08 1.42
C ARG A 36 2.36 7.79 1.69
N ALA A 37 1.47 8.20 0.79
CA ALA A 37 0.05 7.85 0.87
C ALA A 37 -0.16 6.33 0.76
N LEU A 38 0.57 5.67 -0.16
CA LEU A 38 0.54 4.21 -0.30
C LEU A 38 1.00 3.49 0.98
N LEU A 39 2.01 4.01 1.68
CA LEU A 39 2.45 3.45 2.96
C LEU A 39 1.36 3.53 4.04
N GLY A 40 0.59 4.63 4.09
CA GLY A 40 -0.54 4.77 5.00
C GLY A 40 -1.64 3.72 4.75
N VAL A 41 -1.94 3.46 3.47
CA VAL A 41 -2.88 2.40 3.07
C VAL A 41 -2.33 1.02 3.43
N LEU A 42 -1.05 0.75 3.13
CA LEU A 42 -0.41 -0.53 3.47
C LEU A 42 -0.48 -0.82 4.98
N ARG A 43 -0.16 0.16 5.83
CA ARG A 43 -0.30 0.03 7.30
C ARG A 43 -1.73 -0.30 7.73
N THR A 44 -2.71 0.35 7.12
CA THR A 44 -4.12 0.11 7.43
C THR A 44 -4.53 -1.31 7.10
N GLU A 45 -4.15 -1.82 5.93
CA GLU A 45 -4.46 -3.20 5.54
C GLU A 45 -3.70 -4.22 6.40
N LEU A 46 -2.41 -3.98 6.70
CA LEU A 46 -1.63 -4.85 7.59
C LEU A 46 -2.25 -5.00 8.98
N ASN A 47 -2.78 -3.90 9.55
CA ASN A 47 -3.47 -3.93 10.83
C ASN A 47 -4.78 -4.75 10.83
N ARG A 48 -5.42 -4.93 9.65
CA ARG A 48 -6.65 -5.72 9.52
C ARG A 48 -6.40 -7.22 9.40
N VAL A 49 -5.21 -7.61 8.95
CA VAL A 49 -4.88 -8.99 8.56
C VAL A 49 -4.65 -9.92 9.75
N GLY A 50 -4.56 -9.39 10.97
CA GLY A 50 -4.50 -10.23 12.19
C GLY A 50 -3.29 -11.17 12.21
N LEU A 51 -2.09 -10.62 11.99
CA LEU A 51 -0.86 -11.41 11.90
C LEU A 51 -0.47 -12.04 13.24
N PRO A 52 0.16 -13.24 13.24
CA PRO A 52 0.82 -13.80 14.42
C PRO A 52 1.83 -12.82 15.00
N PRO A 53 2.01 -12.76 16.33
CA PRO A 53 2.80 -11.71 16.99
C PRO A 53 4.25 -11.61 16.49
N ASP A 54 4.92 -12.73 16.23
CA ASP A 54 6.28 -12.75 15.68
C ASP A 54 6.34 -12.18 14.25
N THR A 55 5.39 -12.57 13.39
CA THR A 55 5.30 -12.04 12.03
C THR A 55 4.89 -10.57 12.02
N ALA A 56 3.96 -10.16 12.90
CA ALA A 56 3.53 -8.78 13.04
C ALA A 56 4.71 -7.88 13.42
N ARG A 57 5.60 -8.34 14.31
CA ARG A 57 6.83 -7.62 14.67
C ARG A 57 7.76 -7.46 13.46
N GLN A 58 8.05 -8.54 12.75
CA GLN A 58 8.93 -8.49 11.56
C GLN A 58 8.36 -7.60 10.45
N VAL A 59 7.05 -7.67 10.20
CA VAL A 59 6.36 -6.81 9.24
C VAL A 59 6.43 -5.34 9.68
N ASN A 60 6.23 -5.06 10.97
CA ASN A 60 6.35 -3.69 11.50
C ASN A 60 7.77 -3.14 11.35
N ASP A 61 8.81 -3.94 11.61
CA ASP A 61 10.21 -3.53 11.43
C ASP A 61 10.50 -3.16 9.96
N GLU A 62 9.98 -3.95 9.00
CA GLU A 62 10.09 -3.63 7.58
C GLU A 62 9.29 -2.37 7.20
N VAL A 63 8.09 -2.19 7.74
CA VAL A 63 7.25 -1.00 7.50
C VAL A 63 7.87 0.27 8.07
N VAL A 64 8.50 0.21 9.25
CA VAL A 64 9.23 1.33 9.84
C VAL A 64 10.44 1.70 8.97
N SER A 65 11.17 0.69 8.50
CA SER A 65 12.31 0.92 7.64
C SER A 65 11.92 1.45 6.25
N LEU A 66 10.78 1.02 5.73
CA LEU A 66 10.16 1.56 4.52
C LEU A 66 9.72 3.02 4.71
N ASP A 67 9.17 3.37 5.88
CA ASP A 67 8.83 4.76 6.24
C ASP A 67 10.04 5.68 6.23
N ALA A 68 11.13 5.22 6.86
CA ALA A 68 12.39 5.96 6.90
C ALA A 68 12.95 6.20 5.49
N GLU A 69 12.94 5.18 4.63
CA GLU A 69 13.42 5.28 3.25
C GLU A 69 12.58 6.27 2.43
N LEU A 70 11.25 6.18 2.54
CA LEU A 70 10.32 7.11 1.87
C LEU A 70 10.35 8.53 2.47
N GLY A 71 10.98 8.70 3.63
CA GLY A 71 11.26 10.01 4.23
C GLY A 71 12.56 10.65 3.83
N SER A 72 13.42 9.93 3.12
CA SER A 72 14.63 10.48 2.54
C SER A 72 14.30 11.51 1.45
N LEU A 73 15.15 12.54 1.30
CA LEU A 73 15.08 13.51 0.21
C LEU A 73 15.17 12.83 -1.16
N THR A 74 15.88 11.70 -1.23
CA THR A 74 16.01 10.86 -2.41
C THR A 74 15.81 9.39 -2.01
N PRO A 75 14.55 8.90 -2.02
CA PRO A 75 14.26 7.51 -1.67
C PRO A 75 14.94 6.52 -2.64
N ASP A 76 15.61 5.52 -2.09
CA ASP A 76 16.19 4.41 -2.84
C ASP A 76 15.07 3.43 -3.27
N ARG A 77 14.64 3.54 -4.53
CA ARG A 77 13.60 2.70 -5.12
C ARG A 77 13.96 1.20 -5.09
N PRO A 78 15.17 0.76 -5.46
CA PRO A 78 15.64 -0.61 -5.20
C PRO A 78 15.45 -1.07 -3.75
N ALA A 79 15.83 -0.25 -2.77
CA ALA A 79 15.66 -0.58 -1.35
C ALA A 79 14.18 -0.72 -0.98
N VAL A 80 13.33 0.20 -1.43
CA VAL A 80 11.87 0.11 -1.25
C VAL A 80 11.30 -1.17 -1.85
N ALA A 81 11.69 -1.53 -3.07
CA ALA A 81 11.24 -2.76 -3.72
C ALA A 81 11.63 -4.02 -2.94
N GLN A 82 12.87 -4.09 -2.45
CA GLN A 82 13.33 -5.21 -1.63
C GLN A 82 12.49 -5.35 -0.35
N ARG A 83 12.22 -4.25 0.36
CA ARG A 83 11.41 -4.25 1.57
C ARG A 83 9.97 -4.70 1.30
N LEU A 84 9.36 -4.22 0.23
CA LEU A 84 8.01 -4.63 -0.18
C LEU A 84 7.95 -6.13 -0.52
N VAL A 85 8.99 -6.67 -1.15
CA VAL A 85 9.10 -8.12 -1.39
C VAL A 85 9.21 -8.88 -0.07
N GLN A 86 9.99 -8.40 0.91
CA GLN A 86 10.10 -9.05 2.22
C GLN A 86 8.78 -9.04 2.98
N ILE A 87 8.09 -7.88 3.03
CA ILE A 87 6.74 -7.78 3.60
C ILE A 87 5.81 -8.80 2.95
N THR A 88 5.78 -8.86 1.61
CA THR A 88 4.90 -9.79 0.89
C THR A 88 5.22 -11.25 1.23
N ARG A 89 6.50 -11.62 1.39
CA ARG A 89 6.91 -12.97 1.79
C ARG A 89 6.49 -13.33 3.22
N LEU A 90 6.60 -12.39 4.16
CA LEU A 90 6.15 -12.58 5.54
C LEU A 90 4.62 -12.76 5.62
N LEU A 91 3.88 -12.08 4.76
CA LEU A 91 2.44 -12.26 4.66
C LEU A 91 2.11 -13.60 3.98
N ALA A 92 2.85 -14.00 2.95
CA ALA A 92 2.64 -15.28 2.29
C ALA A 92 2.89 -16.47 3.21
N SER A 93 3.91 -16.41 4.08
CA SER A 93 4.24 -17.48 5.03
C SER A 93 3.16 -17.70 6.10
N THR A 94 2.28 -16.72 6.31
CA THR A 94 1.17 -16.80 7.27
C THR A 94 -0.18 -17.05 6.59
N GLY A 95 -0.23 -17.17 5.26
CA GLY A 95 -1.48 -17.24 4.50
C GLY A 95 -2.28 -15.92 4.50
N ALA A 96 -1.73 -14.87 5.11
CA ALA A 96 -2.32 -13.56 5.27
C ALA A 96 -2.63 -12.86 3.95
N VAL A 97 -1.87 -13.15 2.89
CA VAL A 97 -2.12 -12.58 1.55
C VAL A 97 -3.49 -13.02 1.01
N VAL A 98 -3.92 -14.25 1.33
CA VAL A 98 -5.21 -14.79 0.87
C VAL A 98 -6.37 -14.14 1.63
N THR A 99 -6.21 -13.89 2.94
CA THR A 99 -7.23 -13.25 3.78
C THR A 99 -7.31 -11.73 3.60
N ALA A 100 -6.19 -11.06 3.32
CA ALA A 100 -6.15 -9.62 3.05
C ALA A 100 -6.86 -9.22 1.74
N GLY A 101 -7.00 -10.17 0.81
CA GLY A 101 -7.74 -10.00 -0.43
C GLY A 101 -7.18 -8.93 -1.38
N GLY A 102 -8.05 -8.40 -2.23
CA GLY A 102 -7.67 -7.47 -3.31
C GLY A 102 -7.15 -6.10 -2.85
N ALA A 103 -7.42 -5.69 -1.60
CA ALA A 103 -6.97 -4.40 -1.09
C ALA A 103 -5.45 -4.34 -0.89
N LEU A 104 -4.89 -5.39 -0.27
CA LEU A 104 -3.44 -5.52 -0.09
C LEU A 104 -2.71 -5.71 -1.44
N ALA A 105 -3.26 -6.56 -2.31
CA ALA A 105 -2.72 -6.73 -3.67
C ALA A 105 -2.77 -5.41 -4.47
N GLY A 106 -3.83 -4.61 -4.29
CA GLY A 106 -3.99 -3.31 -4.90
C GLY A 106 -2.92 -2.30 -4.46
N VAL A 107 -2.65 -2.17 -3.16
CA VAL A 107 -1.62 -1.24 -2.67
C VAL A 107 -0.21 -1.67 -3.09
N LEU A 108 0.08 -2.97 -3.09
CA LEU A 108 1.37 -3.50 -3.56
C LEU A 108 1.56 -3.30 -5.07
N SER A 109 0.48 -3.41 -5.86
CA SER A 109 0.49 -3.11 -7.29
C SER A 109 0.70 -1.63 -7.57
N SER A 110 0.10 -0.74 -6.77
CA SER A 110 0.34 0.71 -6.86
C SER A 110 1.79 1.08 -6.53
N PHE A 111 2.40 0.43 -5.52
CA PHE A 111 3.83 0.57 -5.25
C PHE A 111 4.69 0.09 -6.42
N ALA A 112 4.34 -1.05 -7.03
CA ALA A 112 5.05 -1.54 -8.21
C ALA A 112 4.97 -0.56 -9.38
N GLY A 113 3.81 0.08 -9.59
CA GLY A 113 3.64 1.15 -10.58
C GLY A 113 4.54 2.36 -10.32
N TRP A 114 4.66 2.80 -9.05
CA TRP A 114 5.57 3.88 -8.66
C TRP A 114 7.06 3.49 -8.82
N LEU A 115 7.41 2.24 -8.52
CA LEU A 115 8.76 1.70 -8.69
C LEU A 115 9.17 1.58 -10.17
N GLY A 116 8.22 1.57 -11.10
CA GLY A 116 8.48 1.35 -12.51
C GLY A 116 9.02 -0.07 -12.75
N PRO A 117 10.05 -0.26 -13.61
CA PRO A 117 10.54 -1.59 -13.98
C PRO A 117 10.97 -2.49 -12.80
N ILE A 118 11.48 -1.90 -11.71
CA ILE A 118 11.94 -2.65 -10.53
C ILE A 118 10.76 -3.24 -9.75
N GLY A 119 9.57 -2.65 -9.91
CA GLY A 119 8.31 -3.11 -9.31
C GLY A 119 7.87 -4.50 -9.77
N ASP A 120 8.41 -5.04 -10.87
CA ASP A 120 8.12 -6.41 -11.33
C ASP A 120 8.42 -7.46 -10.26
N SER A 121 9.46 -7.22 -9.45
CA SER A 121 9.80 -8.08 -8.32
C SER A 121 8.70 -8.15 -7.25
N VAL A 122 8.02 -7.02 -7.00
CA VAL A 122 6.89 -6.92 -6.07
C VAL A 122 5.66 -7.62 -6.66
N LEU A 123 5.37 -7.40 -7.95
CA LEU A 123 4.26 -8.06 -8.64
C LEU A 123 4.41 -9.59 -8.66
N ARG A 124 5.63 -10.10 -8.88
CA ARG A 124 5.90 -11.53 -8.80
C ARG A 124 5.69 -12.07 -7.38
N ALA A 125 6.04 -11.29 -6.36
CA ALA A 125 5.88 -11.72 -4.97
C ALA A 125 4.41 -11.86 -4.55
N ILE A 126 3.51 -11.02 -5.07
CA ILE A 126 2.06 -11.10 -4.77
C ILE A 126 1.34 -12.17 -5.58
N SER A 127 1.89 -12.59 -6.73
CA SER A 127 1.30 -13.61 -7.59
C SER A 127 1.61 -15.06 -7.18
N ARG A 128 2.34 -15.24 -6.08
CA ARG A 128 2.92 -16.52 -5.66
C ARG A 128 2.23 -17.05 -4.41
#